data_AF-A0A6V7I8X8-F1
#
_entry.id   AF-A0A6V7I8X8-F1
#
_cell.length_a   1.000
_cell.length_b   1.000
_cell.length_c   1.000
_cell.angle_alpha   90.00
_cell.angle_beta   90.00
_cell.angle_gamma   90.00
#
_symmetry.space_group_name_H-M   'P 1'
#
loop_
_entity.id
_entity.type
_entity.pdbx_description
1 polymer ?
#
loop_
_entity_poly.entity_id
_entity_poly.type
_entity_poly.pdbx_seq_one_letter_code
_entity_poly.pdbx_strand_id
1 'polypeptide(L)' 'EFLTILSKVSRGSVEEKLQWVFGLYDLDGDGLISKEEMLDVVGSIYEMLGRYTQPQISEPQLAAREHVDRIFH' A
#
# COMPACT_ATOMS: atom_id res chain seq x y z
N GLU A 1 3.88 0.95 19.06
CA GLU A 1 3.53 0.48 17.70
C GLU A 1 3.43 1.63 16.69
N PHE A 2 2.30 2.30 16.47
CA PHE A 2 2.10 3.27 15.36
C PHE A 2 3.11 4.44 15.31
N LEU A 3 3.44 5.08 16.44
CA LEU A 3 4.43 6.17 16.49
C LEU A 3 5.87 5.68 16.33
N THR A 4 6.17 4.47 16.82
CA THR A 4 7.48 3.81 16.64
C THR A 4 7.72 3.50 15.16
N ILE A 5 6.67 3.04 14.50
CA ILE A 5 6.59 2.80 13.07
C ILE A 5 6.87 4.10 12.28
N LEU A 6 6.17 5.20 12.59
CA LEU A 6 6.40 6.48 11.91
C LEU A 6 7.81 7.05 12.13
N SER A 7 8.40 6.84 13.31
CA SER A 7 9.78 7.24 13.59
C SER A 7 10.79 6.50 12.71
N LYS A 8 10.60 5.18 12.50
CA LYS A 8 11.44 4.37 11.61
C LYS A 8 11.33 4.81 10.15
N VAL A 9 10.12 5.11 9.68
CA VAL A 9 9.88 5.63 8.32
C VAL A 9 10.52 7.00 8.10
N SER A 10 10.53 7.84 9.14
CA SER A 10 11.11 9.17 9.08
C SER A 10 12.65 9.17 9.14
N ARG A 11 13.26 8.37 10.02
CA ARG A 11 14.70 8.46 10.37
C ARG A 11 15.55 7.22 10.07
N GLY A 12 14.95 6.12 9.63
CA GLY A 12 15.69 4.89 9.30
C GLY A 12 16.52 5.01 8.01
N SER A 13 17.38 4.03 7.79
CA SER A 13 18.07 3.82 6.51
C SER A 13 17.09 3.49 5.37
N VAL A 14 17.56 3.59 4.12
CA VAL A 14 16.74 3.22 2.95
C VAL A 14 16.27 1.77 3.04
N GLU A 15 17.12 0.87 3.51
CA GLU A 15 16.81 -0.56 3.70
C GLU A 15 15.73 -0.78 4.76
N GLU A 16 15.80 -0.10 5.90
CA GLU A 16 14.78 -0.21 6.95
C GLU A 16 13.42 0.34 6.49
N LYS A 17 13.42 1.41 5.69
CA LYS A 17 12.20 1.95 5.09
C LYS A 17 11.61 0.96 4.08
N LEU A 18 12.45 0.35 3.26
CA LEU A 18 12.03 -0.67 2.28
C LEU A 18 11.47 -1.91 2.97
N GLN A 19 12.15 -2.47 3.97
CA GLN A 19 11.63 -3.61 4.73
C GLN A 19 10.30 -3.28 5.41
N TRP A 20 10.18 -2.08 5.95
CA TRP A 20 8.94 -1.67 6.60
C TRP A 20 7.81 -1.47 5.59
N VAL A 21 8.07 -0.82 4.45
CA VAL A 21 7.09 -0.71 3.37
C VAL A 21 6.73 -2.09 2.85
N PHE A 22 7.69 -3.00 2.68
CA PHE A 22 7.42 -4.36 2.24
C PHE A 22 6.48 -5.09 3.20
N GLY A 23 6.75 -5.02 4.52
CA GLY A 23 5.87 -5.60 5.54
C GLY A 23 4.53 -4.87 5.75
N LEU A 24 4.28 -3.73 5.10
CA LEU A 24 2.93 -3.17 4.99
C LEU A 24 2.11 -3.80 3.87
N TYR A 25 2.79 -4.28 2.82
CA TYR A 25 2.16 -4.89 1.65
C TYR A 25 2.01 -6.40 1.81
N ASP A 26 3.00 -7.07 2.39
CA ASP A 26 2.98 -8.49 2.74
C ASP A 26 2.18 -8.68 4.03
N LEU A 27 0.91 -9.06 3.89
CA LEU A 27 -0.06 -9.16 4.99
C LEU A 27 0.02 -10.52 5.68
N ASP A 28 0.37 -11.57 4.94
CA ASP A 28 0.48 -12.94 5.47
C ASP A 28 1.88 -13.29 5.99
N GLY A 29 2.90 -12.48 5.65
CA GLY A 29 4.26 -12.58 6.13
C GLY A 29 5.09 -13.67 5.44
N ASP A 30 4.69 -14.09 4.23
CA ASP A 30 5.40 -15.12 3.46
C ASP A 30 6.67 -14.59 2.75
N GLY A 31 6.90 -13.27 2.79
CA GLY A 31 8.05 -12.60 2.17
C GLY A 31 7.86 -12.29 0.69
N LEU A 32 6.66 -12.51 0.14
CA LEU A 32 6.22 -12.13 -1.19
C LEU A 32 5.05 -11.14 -1.07
N ILE A 33 4.77 -10.42 -2.15
CA ILE A 33 3.57 -9.58 -2.20
C ILE A 33 2.68 -10.17 -3.28
N SER A 34 1.61 -10.81 -2.86
CA SER A 34 0.61 -11.37 -3.76
C SER A 34 -0.25 -10.27 -4.38
N LYS A 35 -0.89 -10.62 -5.50
CA LYS A 35 -1.82 -9.74 -6.18
C LYS A 35 -3.02 -9.38 -5.30
N GLU A 36 -3.45 -10.31 -4.46
CA GLU A 36 -4.58 -10.14 -3.54
C GLU A 36 -4.21 -9.15 -2.43
N GLU A 37 -3.04 -9.31 -1.82
CA GLU A 37 -2.58 -8.39 -0.76
C GLU A 37 -2.35 -6.97 -1.29
N MET A 38 -1.78 -6.84 -2.49
CA MET A 38 -1.64 -5.53 -3.12
C MET A 38 -3.00 -4.89 -3.41
N LEU A 39 -4.02 -5.69 -3.78
CA LEU A 39 -5.37 -5.18 -4.01
C LEU A 39 -6.01 -4.69 -2.71
N ASP A 40 -5.83 -5.41 -1.61
CA ASP A 40 -6.37 -5.03 -0.29
C ASP A 40 -5.74 -3.73 0.23
N VAL A 41 -4.41 -3.61 0.11
CA VAL A 41 -3.69 -2.41 0.57
C VAL A 41 -4.02 -1.20 -0.30
N VAL A 42 -3.94 -1.35 -1.63
CA VAL A 42 -4.21 -0.26 -2.58
C VAL A 42 -5.69 0.14 -2.56
N GLY A 43 -6.59 -0.83 -2.42
CA GLY A 43 -8.02 -0.60 -2.25
C GLY A 43 -8.32 0.25 -1.02
N SER A 44 -7.76 -0.15 0.13
CA SER A 44 -7.91 0.60 1.40
C SER A 44 -7.37 2.03 1.30
N ILE A 45 -6.25 2.24 0.58
CA ILE A 45 -5.69 3.57 0.32
C ILE A 45 -6.64 4.41 -0.53
N TYR A 46 -7.21 3.84 -1.60
CA TYR A 46 -8.16 4.55 -2.45
C TYR A 46 -9.50 4.83 -1.75
N GLU A 47 -9.96 3.97 -0.84
CA GLU A 47 -11.13 4.25 -0.01
C GLU A 47 -10.86 5.39 0.99
N MET A 48 -9.68 5.40 1.61
CA MET A 48 -9.28 6.44 2.55
C MET A 48 -9.04 7.79 1.87
N LEU A 49 -8.41 7.78 0.69
CA LEU A 49 -8.03 8.99 -0.04
C LEU A 49 -9.04 9.40 -1.11
N GLY A 50 -10.03 8.59 -1.48
CA GLY A 50 -10.85 8.76 -2.70
C GLY A 50 -11.47 10.15 -2.85
N ARG A 51 -11.88 10.77 -1.74
CA ARG A 51 -12.45 12.14 -1.69
C ARG A 51 -11.41 13.26 -1.72
N TYR A 52 -10.14 12.93 -1.51
CA TYR A 52 -8.99 13.82 -1.48
C TYR A 52 -8.03 13.60 -2.67
N THR A 53 -8.25 12.55 -3.47
CA THR A 53 -7.55 12.34 -4.75
C THR A 53 -8.01 13.33 -5.81
N GLN A 54 -7.08 13.73 -6.69
CA GLN A 54 -7.34 14.60 -7.82
C GLN A 54 -6.80 13.90 -9.09
N PRO A 55 -7.66 13.45 -10.02
CA PRO A 55 -9.13 13.56 -10.02
C PRO A 55 -9.80 12.74 -8.91
N GLN A 56 -11.03 13.13 -8.55
CA GLN A 56 -11.87 12.40 -7.61
C GLN A 56 -12.11 10.99 -8.14
N ILE A 57 -11.72 9.97 -7.38
CA ILE A 57 -11.94 8.58 -7.78
C ILE A 57 -13.36 8.20 -7.35
N SER A 58 -14.27 8.09 -8.32
CA SER A 58 -15.66 7.71 -8.09
C SER A 58 -15.82 6.23 -7.74
N GLU A 59 -14.92 5.38 -8.23
CA GLU A 59 -14.93 3.93 -8.03
C GLU A 59 -13.56 3.45 -7.52
N PRO A 60 -13.28 3.60 -6.21
CA PRO A 60 -11.96 3.30 -5.63
C PRO A 60 -11.54 1.84 -5.79
N GLN A 61 -12.48 0.88 -5.69
CA GLN A 61 -12.18 -0.53 -5.90
C GLN A 61 -11.78 -0.87 -7.34
N LEU A 62 -12.43 -0.24 -8.33
CA LEU A 62 -12.10 -0.45 -9.75
C LEU A 62 -10.72 0.14 -10.07
N ALA A 63 -10.46 1.36 -9.60
CA ALA A 63 -9.16 2.01 -9.77
C ALA A 63 -8.03 1.21 -9.10
N ALA A 64 -8.25 0.67 -7.90
CA ALA A 64 -7.30 -0.21 -7.23
C ALA A 64 -6.97 -1.43 -8.09
N ARG A 65 -8.00 -2.11 -8.61
CA ARG A 65 -7.85 -3.30 -9.43
C ARG A 65 -7.07 -3.03 -10.71
N GLU A 66 -7.40 -1.96 -11.44
CA GLU A 66 -6.66 -1.57 -12.65
C GLU A 66 -5.21 -1.16 -12.35
N HIS A 67 -4.95 -0.61 -11.17
CA HIS A 67 -3.60 -0.28 -10.73
C HIS A 67 -2.81 -1.57 -10.47
N VAL A 68 -3.37 -2.49 -9.69
CA VAL A 68 -2.76 -3.78 -9.38
C VAL A 68 -2.49 -4.57 -10.67
N ASP A 69 -3.46 -4.64 -11.59
CA ASP A 69 -3.29 -5.33 -12.87
C ASP A 69 -2.13 -4.78 -13.71
N ARG A 70 -1.82 -3.47 -13.61
CA ARG A 70 -0.67 -2.85 -14.27
C ARG A 70 0.67 -3.14 -13.61
N ILE A 71 0.69 -3.37 -12.30
CA ILE A 71 1.94 -3.69 -11.57
C ILE A 71 2.38 -5.12 -11.85
N PHE A 72 1.42 -6.04 -12.01
CA PHE A 72 1.67 -7.47 -12.22
C PHE A 72 1.67 -7.90 -13.70
N HIS A 73 1.61 -6.95 -14.65
CA HIS A 73 1.79 -7.18 -16.10
C HIS A 73 3.17 -6.73 -16.56
#